data_AF-A0A1F4WGG4-F1
#
_entry.id   AF-A0A1F4WGG4-F1
#
_cell.length_a   1.000
_cell.length_b   1.000
_cell.length_c   1.000
_cell.angle_alpha   90.00
_cell.angle_beta   90.00
_cell.angle_gamma   90.00
#
_symmetry.space_group_name_H-M   'P 1'
#
loop_
_entity.id
_entity.type
_entity.pdbx_description
1 polymer ?
#
loop_
_entity_poly.entity_id
_entity_poly.type
_entity_poly.pdbx_seq_one_letter_code
_entity_poly.pdbx_strand_id
1 'polypeptide(L)'
;MDKYTNTRDTWRTDSLYLSAFLLVKGLSLSTIERLSNKKSLFVFVDSPNREAWLDQYNFSPEDSSDCLIDARKFISAIKSLKEKLYQNDF
;
A
#
# COMPACT_ATOMS: atom_id res chain seq x y z
N MET A 1 16.80 -10.38 -20.79
CA MET A 1 15.47 -10.90 -20.38
C MET A 1 14.84 -9.80 -19.54
N ASP A 2 14.29 -8.82 -20.23
CA ASP A 2 13.80 -7.57 -19.64
C ASP A 2 12.47 -7.80 -18.93
N LYS A 3 12.47 -7.72 -17.59
CA LYS A 3 11.26 -7.81 -16.75
C LYS A 3 10.52 -6.47 -16.71
N TYR A 4 10.23 -5.88 -17.87
CA TYR A 4 9.25 -4.80 -17.95
C TYR A 4 7.88 -5.41 -18.20
N THR A 5 7.34 -6.06 -17.16
CA THR A 5 5.92 -6.38 -17.08
C THR A 5 5.13 -5.07 -17.10
N ASN A 6 4.53 -4.79 -18.26
CA ASN A 6 3.44 -3.86 -18.53
C ASN A 6 3.09 -2.90 -17.37
N THR A 7 3.71 -1.72 -17.35
CA THR A 7 3.62 -0.70 -16.28
C THR A 7 2.26 0.00 -16.17
N ARG A 8 1.23 -0.42 -16.92
CA ARG A 8 -0.04 0.30 -17.03
C ARG A 8 -1.09 -0.06 -15.97
N ASP A 9 -0.91 -1.17 -15.23
CA ASP A 9 -1.91 -1.67 -14.28
C ASP A 9 -1.43 -1.68 -12.82
N THR A 10 -0.40 -0.90 -12.49
CA THR A 10 0.16 -0.88 -11.13
C THR A 10 0.40 0.53 -10.62
N TRP A 11 0.14 0.73 -9.32
CA TRP A 11 0.42 1.96 -8.60
C TRP A 11 1.40 1.71 -7.46
N ARG A 12 2.22 2.72 -7.13
CA ARG A 12 3.33 2.58 -6.17
C ARG A 12 3.30 3.69 -5.11
N THR A 13 3.70 3.36 -3.89
CA THR A 13 3.97 4.32 -2.82
C THR A 13 5.09 3.82 -1.90
N ASP A 14 5.82 4.72 -1.24
CA ASP A 14 6.75 4.39 -0.15
C ASP A 14 6.12 4.55 1.25
N SER A 15 4.87 5.03 1.33
CA SER A 15 4.19 5.25 2.61
C SER A 15 3.62 3.94 3.17
N LEU A 16 4.16 3.49 4.31
CA LEU A 16 3.71 2.29 5.01
C LEU A 16 2.25 2.41 5.49
N TYR A 17 1.87 3.57 6.04
CA TYR A 17 0.53 3.76 6.62
C TYR A 17 -0.54 3.89 5.54
N LEU A 18 -0.24 4.59 4.45
CA LEU A 18 -1.12 4.62 3.28
C LEU A 18 -1.27 3.23 2.67
N SER A 19 -0.17 2.48 2.56
CA SER A 19 -0.21 1.09 2.06
C SER A 19 -1.08 0.20 2.94
N ALA A 20 -0.99 0.33 4.26
CA ALA A 20 -1.84 -0.40 5.19
C ALA A 20 -3.32 0.02 5.07
N PHE A 21 -3.59 1.31 4.87
CA PHE A 21 -4.95 1.82 4.67
C PHE A 21 -5.56 1.23 3.39
N LEU A 22 -4.83 1.28 2.28
CA LEU A 22 -5.25 0.74 0.99
C LEU A 22 -5.47 -0.78 1.04
N LEU A 23 -4.58 -1.52 1.72
CA LEU A 23 -4.75 -2.95 1.97
C LEU A 23 -6.06 -3.25 2.69
N VAL A 24 -6.40 -2.49 3.73
CA VAL A 24 -7.63 -2.70 4.50
C VAL A 24 -8.87 -2.30 3.70
N LYS A 25 -8.79 -1.28 2.84
CA LYS A 25 -9.86 -0.91 1.89
C LYS A 25 -10.05 -1.94 0.76
N GLY A 26 -9.12 -2.89 0.61
CA GLY A 26 -9.23 -4.02 -0.32
C GLY A 26 -8.37 -3.87 -1.58
N LEU A 27 -7.42 -2.93 -1.61
CA LEU A 27 -6.44 -2.86 -2.69
C LEU A 27 -5.40 -3.98 -2.55
N SER A 28 -5.12 -4.67 -3.64
CA SER A 28 -4.23 -5.83 -3.64
C SER A 28 -2.77 -5.43 -3.79
N LEU A 29 -1.95 -5.72 -2.78
CA LEU A 29 -0.49 -5.59 -2.87
C LEU A 29 0.05 -6.67 -3.82
N SER A 30 0.69 -6.24 -4.90
CA SER A 30 1.35 -7.11 -5.89
C SER A 30 2.73 -7.53 -5.43
N THR A 31 3.58 -6.56 -5.08
CA THR A 31 4.97 -6.81 -4.67
C THR A 31 5.53 -5.64 -3.85
N ILE A 32 6.75 -5.80 -3.33
CA ILE A 32 7.54 -4.73 -2.74
C ILE A 32 8.85 -4.61 -3.55
N GLU A 33 9.03 -3.48 -4.21
CA GLU A 33 10.26 -3.17 -4.97
C GLU A 33 11.28 -2.52 -4.03
N ARG A 34 12.42 -3.17 -3.79
CA ARG A 34 13.54 -2.57 -3.04
C ARG A 34 14.37 -1.70 -3.98
N LEU A 35 14.42 -0.40 -3.74
CA LEU A 35 15.24 0.55 -4.50
C LEU A 35 16.65 0.70 -3.91
N SER A 36 16.79 0.57 -2.59
CA SER A 36 18.05 0.57 -1.85
C SER A 36 17.88 -0.10 -0.50
N ASN A 37 18.97 -0.25 0.26
CA ASN A 37 18.93 -0.77 1.65
C ASN A 37 18.04 0.05 2.60
N LYS A 38 17.65 1.28 2.22
CA LYS A 38 16.83 2.18 3.04
C LYS A 38 15.49 2.54 2.41
N LYS A 39 15.25 2.15 1.16
CA LYS A 39 14.07 2.59 0.41
C LYS A 39 13.44 1.43 -0.35
N SER A 40 12.14 1.25 -0.11
CA SER A 40 11.29 0.26 -0.78
C SER A 40 10.00 0.95 -1.24
N LEU A 41 9.42 0.46 -2.32
CA LEU A 41 8.12 0.85 -2.82
C LEU A 41 7.14 -0.32 -2.68
N PHE A 42 5.97 -0.06 -2.11
CA PHE A 42 4.83 -0.96 -2.12
C PHE A 42 4.13 -0.82 -3.46
N VAL A 43 4.05 -1.93 -4.21
CA VAL A 43 3.43 -1.96 -5.53
C VAL A 43 2.07 -2.64 -5.41
N PHE A 44 1.03 -1.92 -5.79
CA PHE A 44 -0.34 -2.38 -5.79
C PHE A 44 -0.83 -2.63 -7.22
N VAL A 45 -1.71 -3.61 -7.38
CA VAL A 45 -2.53 -3.72 -8.59
C VAL A 45 -3.48 -2.52 -8.60
N ASP A 46 -3.47 -1.76 -9.69
CA ASP A 46 -4.28 -0.55 -9.78
C ASP A 46 -5.78 -0.90 -9.83
N SER A 47 -6.60 0.05 -9.38
CA SER A 47 -8.05 -0.11 -9.28
C SER A 47 -8.72 1.24 -9.51
N PRO A 48 -9.90 1.29 -10.15
CA PRO A 48 -10.66 2.55 -10.29
C PRO A 48 -10.92 3.25 -8.96
N ASN A 49 -11.00 2.51 -7.85
CA ASN A 49 -11.24 3.07 -6.52
C ASN A 49 -9.99 3.64 -5.85
N ARG A 50 -8.79 3.39 -6.39
CA ARG A 50 -7.52 3.78 -5.77
C ARG A 50 -7.45 5.30 -5.55
N GLU A 51 -7.81 6.09 -6.56
CA GLU A 51 -7.75 7.55 -6.48
C GLU A 51 -8.68 8.09 -5.41
N ALA A 52 -9.93 7.62 -5.38
CA ALA A 52 -10.88 7.99 -4.35
C ALA A 52 -10.37 7.65 -2.95
N TRP A 53 -9.80 6.47 -2.73
CA TRP A 53 -9.23 6.09 -1.43
C TRP A 53 -7.99 6.89 -1.06
N LEU A 54 -7.15 7.25 -2.04
CA LEU A 54 -5.99 8.09 -1.82
C LEU A 54 -6.42 9.51 -1.40
N ASP A 55 -7.40 10.08 -2.08
CA ASP A 55 -7.96 11.39 -1.75
C ASP A 55 -8.62 11.37 -0.38
N GLN A 56 -9.38 10.32 -0.08
CA GLN A 56 -9.97 10.12 1.24
C GLN A 56 -8.89 10.12 2.33
N TYR A 57 -7.80 9.37 2.15
CA TYR A 57 -6.72 9.30 3.13
C TYR A 57 -6.02 10.66 3.37
N ASN A 58 -5.79 11.43 2.31
CA ASN A 58 -4.98 12.65 2.39
C ASN A 58 -5.80 13.92 2.74
N PHE A 59 -7.07 13.97 2.36
CA PHE A 59 -7.84 15.22 2.35
C PHE A 59 -9.20 15.14 3.05
N SER A 60 -9.62 13.97 3.53
CA SER A 60 -10.86 13.90 4.31
C SER A 60 -10.76 14.73 5.60
N PRO A 61 -11.85 15.38 6.03
CA PRO A 61 -11.92 15.98 7.35
C PRO A 61 -11.64 14.98 8.47
N GLU A 62 -11.22 15.50 9.62
CA GLU A 62 -11.17 14.73 10.87
C GLU A 62 -12.53 14.07 11.14
N ASP A 63 -12.50 12.83 11.65
CA ASP A 63 -13.67 11.98 11.90
C ASP A 63 -14.54 11.62 10.69
N SER A 64 -14.06 11.83 9.45
CA SER A 64 -14.78 11.41 8.25
C SER A 64 -15.07 9.91 8.24
N SER A 65 -16.33 9.56 7.93
CA SER A 65 -16.75 8.17 7.74
C SER A 65 -15.99 7.45 6.64
N ASP A 66 -15.47 8.20 5.66
CA ASP A 66 -14.72 7.65 4.53
C ASP A 66 -13.38 7.04 4.96
N CYS A 67 -12.81 7.53 6.07
CA CYS A 67 -11.57 7.02 6.64
C CYS A 67 -11.80 5.88 7.64
N LEU A 68 -13.05 5.51 7.94
CA LEU A 68 -13.34 4.43 8.88
C LEU A 68 -12.79 3.10 8.38
N ILE A 69 -12.00 2.47 9.25
CA ILE A 69 -11.39 1.15 9.07
C ILE A 69 -11.40 0.42 10.40
N ASP A 70 -11.43 -0.92 10.35
CA ASP A 70 -11.21 -1.74 11.53
C ASP A 70 -9.75 -1.62 11.98
N ALA A 71 -9.53 -1.10 13.19
CA ALA A 71 -8.20 -0.89 13.75
C ALA A 71 -7.37 -2.19 13.85
N ARG A 72 -7.99 -3.34 14.13
CA ARG A 72 -7.28 -4.63 14.22
C ARG A 72 -6.80 -5.08 12.84
N LYS A 73 -7.60 -4.83 11.79
CA LYS A 73 -7.19 -5.10 10.40
C LYS A 73 -6.06 -4.18 9.98
N PHE A 74 -6.13 -2.89 10.35
CA PHE A 74 -5.07 -1.93 10.05
C PHE A 74 -3.75 -2.28 10.71
N ILE A 75 -3.76 -2.60 12.01
CA ILE A 75 -2.56 -3.04 12.73
C ILE A 75 -2.00 -4.33 12.12
N SER A 76 -2.86 -5.28 11.76
CA SER A 76 -2.43 -6.53 11.11
C SER A 76 -1.81 -6.27 9.74
N ALA A 77 -2.38 -5.35 8.95
CA ALA A 77 -1.82 -4.95 7.66
C ALA A 77 -0.43 -4.31 7.82
N ILE A 78 -0.24 -3.42 8.80
CA ILE A 78 1.08 -2.83 9.11
C ILE A 78 2.10 -3.93 9.45
N LYS A 79 1.73 -4.88 10.31
CA LYS A 79 2.62 -6.00 10.68
C LYS A 79 3.00 -6.83 9.46
N SER A 80 2.02 -7.22 8.64
CA SER A 80 2.27 -7.99 7.44
C SER A 80 3.17 -7.26 6.43
N LEU A 81 2.97 -5.95 6.25
CA LEU A 81 3.82 -5.12 5.40
C LEU A 81 5.26 -5.05 5.92
N LYS A 82 5.45 -4.88 7.24
CA LYS A 82 6.78 -4.90 7.86
C LYS A 82 7.45 -6.26 7.72
N GLU A 83 6.73 -7.34 7.98
CA GLU A 83 7.25 -8.71 7.80
C GLU A 83 7.75 -8.93 6.36
N LYS A 84 6.94 -8.55 5.37
CA LYS A 84 7.34 -8.62 3.95
C LYS A 84 8.52 -7.71 3.62
N LEU A 85 8.62 -6.54 4.26
CA LEU A 85 9.76 -5.65 4.10
C LEU A 85 11.04 -6.28 4.61
N TYR A 86 11.03 -6.97 5.76
CA TYR A 86 12.24 -7.50 6.41
C TYR A 86 12.55 -8.97 6.09
N GLN A 87 11.65 -9.69 5.42
CA GLN A 87 11.82 -11.12 5.08
C GLN A 87 13.07 -11.45 4.23
N ASN A 88 13.71 -10.46 3.61
CA ASN A 88 14.92 -10.63 2.79
C ASN A 88 16.20 -10.07 3.45
N ASP A 89 16.18 -9.72 4.74
CA ASP A 89 17.35 -9.19 5.48
C ASP A 89 18.01 -10.22 6.44
N PHE A 90 17.70 -11.52 6.29
CA PHE A 90 18.35 -12.62 7.02
C PHE A 90 19.01 -13.63 6.09
#